data_AF-A0A4P2QQN0-F1
#
_entry.id   AF-A0A4P2QQN0-F1
#
_cell.length_a   1.000
_cell.length_b   1.000
_cell.length_c   1.000
_cell.angle_alpha   90.00
_cell.angle_beta   90.00
_cell.angle_gamma   90.00
#
_symmetry.space_group_name_H-M   'P 1'
#
loop_
_entity.id
_entity.type
_entity.pdbx_description
1 polymer ?
#
loop_
_entity_poly.entity_id
_entity_poly.type
_entity_poly.pdbx_seq_one_letter_code
_entity_poly.pdbx_strand_id
1 'polypeptide(L)'
;MIFAGVLLATGCGRGAAAPGSSSTTAAASGGEHGAQPPAAAAPATAQPAPRASAPDTAADAEHQSAAPEASGDPRIDEIRKKYAEIQADKGLQTSELRMACLGGEGRAEVQLHQKNGAVSKAVLKDIAAGDAGSTYQFYYDNGRLIFALNDAFPFGEPAKTRLLQRRYYYHQGSPILCMRKSVEGPSDKVEALLNQAPNEPVDCSFAPKVERLASLVQKGAAGMDELKKQLCPQPPRQTGR
;
A
#
# COMPACT_ATOMS: atom_id res chain seq x y z
N MET A 1 40.94 -31.04 18.87
CA MET A 1 42.07 -30.40 18.17
C MET A 1 42.06 -28.92 18.53
N ILE A 2 43.23 -28.27 18.61
CA ILE A 2 43.36 -26.83 18.88
C ILE A 2 43.97 -26.19 17.65
N PHE A 3 43.41 -25.07 17.20
CA PHE A 3 44.08 -24.06 16.39
C PHE A 3 43.62 -22.67 16.84
N ALA A 4 44.52 -21.68 16.76
CA ALA A 4 44.32 -20.35 17.32
C ALA A 4 44.98 -19.28 16.44
N GLY A 5 44.54 -18.02 16.61
CA GLY A 5 45.05 -16.85 15.89
C GLY A 5 44.30 -16.56 14.56
N VAL A 6 44.38 -15.35 13.99
CA VAL A 6 45.15 -14.15 14.40
C VAL A 6 44.30 -12.88 14.14
N LEU A 7 44.49 -11.85 14.97
CA LEU A 7 43.93 -10.50 14.80
C LEU A 7 44.78 -9.65 13.84
N LEU A 8 44.14 -8.82 13.02
CA LEU A 8 44.74 -7.59 12.47
C LEU A 8 43.66 -6.51 12.27
N ALA A 9 44.08 -5.24 12.17
CA ALA A 9 43.19 -4.07 12.27
C ALA A 9 43.69 -2.86 11.45
N THR A 10 43.01 -1.72 11.63
CA THR A 10 43.29 -0.36 11.10
C THR A 10 42.81 -0.05 9.67
N GLY A 11 42.42 1.22 9.44
CA GLY A 11 41.83 1.68 8.18
C GLY A 11 41.09 3.02 8.28
N CYS A 12 41.73 4.07 8.81
CA CYS A 12 41.13 5.41 8.88
C CYS A 12 41.20 6.12 7.51
N GLY A 13 40.11 6.74 7.07
CA GLY A 13 40.06 7.59 5.87
C GLY A 13 39.21 8.83 6.10
N ARG A 14 39.73 10.03 5.77
CA ARG A 14 39.11 11.32 6.10
C ARG A 14 39.37 12.38 5.00
N GLY A 15 38.31 12.79 4.31
CA GLY A 15 38.25 13.95 3.41
C GLY A 15 36.78 14.24 3.08
N ALA A 16 36.17 15.41 3.21
CA ALA A 16 36.56 16.83 3.19
C ALA A 16 36.34 17.53 1.82
N ALA A 17 35.91 18.80 1.90
CA ALA A 17 35.69 19.77 0.82
C ALA A 17 34.49 19.57 -0.14
N ALA A 18 33.37 20.20 0.22
CA ALA A 18 32.66 21.14 -0.65
C ALA A 18 33.32 22.55 -0.45
N PRO A 19 33.06 23.63 -1.24
CA PRO A 19 31.87 23.90 -2.06
C PRO A 19 32.15 24.49 -3.47
N GLY A 20 31.08 24.86 -4.18
CA GLY A 20 31.15 25.64 -5.43
C GLY A 20 29.81 26.32 -5.75
N SER A 21 29.70 27.61 -5.42
CA SER A 21 28.52 28.43 -5.72
C SER A 21 28.69 29.19 -7.04
N SER A 22 27.61 29.40 -7.79
CA SER A 22 27.07 30.74 -8.08
C SER A 22 25.87 30.72 -9.03
N SER A 23 24.97 31.69 -8.84
CA SER A 23 23.79 31.93 -9.66
C SER A 23 24.07 32.92 -10.79
N THR A 24 23.23 32.96 -11.84
CA THR A 24 22.83 34.24 -12.43
C THR A 24 21.45 34.18 -13.09
N THR A 25 20.78 35.32 -13.06
CA THR A 25 19.37 35.54 -13.45
C THR A 25 19.22 36.03 -14.89
N ALA A 26 18.10 35.73 -15.53
CA ALA A 26 17.44 36.62 -16.49
C ALA A 26 15.91 36.35 -16.48
N ALA A 27 15.07 37.40 -16.54
CA ALA A 27 13.61 37.28 -16.58
C ALA A 27 12.94 38.54 -17.17
N ALA A 28 11.80 38.33 -17.87
CA ALA A 28 10.82 39.34 -18.34
C ALA A 28 11.34 40.36 -19.40
N SER A 29 10.53 41.13 -20.16
CA SER A 29 9.06 41.33 -20.15
C SER A 29 8.51 41.82 -21.53
N GLY A 30 7.24 41.53 -21.87
CA GLY A 30 6.37 42.33 -22.78
C GLY A 30 6.68 42.34 -24.30
N GLY A 31 5.75 42.75 -25.19
CA GLY A 31 4.32 43.06 -25.01
C GLY A 31 3.58 43.53 -26.29
N GLU A 32 2.53 42.79 -26.66
CA GLU A 32 1.23 43.15 -27.31
C GLU A 32 0.97 44.28 -28.36
N HIS A 33 0.02 43.97 -29.29
CA HIS A 33 -0.83 44.83 -30.16
C HIS A 33 -0.15 45.68 -31.29
N GLY A 34 -0.73 45.89 -32.49
CA GLY A 34 -1.96 45.37 -33.15
C GLY A 34 -2.28 46.04 -34.52
N ALA A 35 -3.43 45.71 -35.14
CA ALA A 35 -4.10 46.31 -36.34
C ALA A 35 -3.93 45.70 -37.77
N GLN A 36 -4.92 45.98 -38.64
CA GLN A 36 -5.28 45.42 -39.98
C GLN A 36 -5.90 46.60 -40.84
N PRO A 37 -6.66 46.48 -41.97
CA PRO A 37 -7.11 45.39 -42.87
C PRO A 37 -6.78 45.75 -44.38
N PRO A 38 -7.54 45.44 -45.47
CA PRO A 38 -8.66 44.51 -45.79
C PRO A 38 -8.29 43.55 -46.99
N ALA A 39 -9.12 43.00 -47.91
CA ALA A 39 -10.56 43.04 -48.26
C ALA A 39 -11.00 41.81 -49.12
N ALA A 40 -12.32 41.65 -49.38
CA ALA A 40 -12.99 40.90 -50.48
C ALA A 40 -12.84 39.34 -50.53
N ALA A 41 -13.85 38.54 -50.89
CA ALA A 41 -15.30 38.75 -51.05
C ALA A 41 -16.08 37.42 -50.87
N ALA A 42 -17.40 37.46 -50.67
CA ALA A 42 -18.29 36.28 -50.51
C ALA A 42 -19.22 36.09 -51.72
N PRO A 43 -19.89 34.92 -51.86
CA PRO A 43 -21.34 34.92 -51.57
C PRO A 43 -21.98 33.63 -51.01
N ALA A 44 -23.12 33.82 -50.34
CA ALA A 44 -24.35 33.01 -50.35
C ALA A 44 -24.38 31.52 -49.88
N THR A 45 -24.85 31.36 -48.64
CA THR A 45 -25.95 30.45 -48.21
C THR A 45 -25.93 28.94 -48.55
N ALA A 46 -25.69 28.11 -47.52
CA ALA A 46 -26.54 26.97 -47.17
C ALA A 46 -26.41 26.62 -45.67
N GLN A 47 -27.53 26.53 -44.95
CA GLN A 47 -27.62 25.85 -43.64
C GLN A 47 -28.51 24.61 -43.81
N PRO A 48 -28.14 23.47 -43.20
CA PRO A 48 -28.94 23.07 -42.04
C PRO A 48 -28.17 22.35 -40.91
N ALA A 49 -28.76 22.41 -39.71
CA ALA A 49 -28.55 21.57 -38.52
C ALA A 49 -27.17 21.61 -37.82
N PRO A 50 -27.15 21.63 -36.46
CA PRO A 50 -25.91 21.53 -35.69
C PRO A 50 -25.38 20.08 -35.71
N ARG A 51 -24.09 19.91 -35.99
CA ARG A 51 -23.38 18.68 -35.61
C ARG A 51 -23.01 18.77 -34.13
N ALA A 52 -23.19 17.68 -33.40
CA ALA A 52 -22.90 17.61 -31.98
C ALA A 52 -21.43 17.91 -31.69
N SER A 53 -21.17 18.55 -30.55
CA SER A 53 -19.83 18.69 -29.99
C SER A 53 -19.17 17.31 -29.88
N ALA A 54 -17.91 17.19 -30.32
CA ALA A 54 -17.10 16.05 -29.89
C ALA A 54 -16.91 16.15 -28.36
N PRO A 55 -17.07 15.06 -27.59
CA PRO A 55 -16.75 15.08 -26.17
C PRO A 55 -15.24 15.16 -25.99
N ASP A 56 -14.77 16.11 -25.16
CA ASP A 56 -13.36 16.26 -24.84
C ASP A 56 -12.79 14.99 -24.21
N THR A 57 -11.74 14.42 -24.81
CA THR A 57 -11.05 13.23 -24.29
C THR A 57 -10.08 13.65 -23.18
N ALA A 58 -10.62 14.19 -22.08
CA ALA A 58 -9.84 14.94 -21.09
C ALA A 58 -10.35 14.87 -19.64
N ALA A 59 -10.98 13.77 -19.19
CA ALA A 59 -11.34 13.58 -17.78
C ALA A 59 -11.35 12.15 -17.21
N ASP A 60 -11.08 11.09 -18.00
CA ASP A 60 -11.09 9.69 -17.52
C ASP A 60 -9.85 9.31 -16.68
N ALA A 61 -9.70 9.99 -15.55
CA ALA A 61 -9.06 9.48 -14.33
C ALA A 61 -10.12 9.09 -13.28
N GLU A 62 -11.36 8.84 -13.71
CA GLU A 62 -12.44 8.36 -12.87
C GLU A 62 -12.15 6.96 -12.30
N HIS A 63 -12.88 6.66 -11.22
CA HIS A 63 -12.75 5.48 -10.37
C HIS A 63 -12.35 4.18 -11.09
N GLN A 64 -11.27 3.56 -10.61
CA GLN A 64 -11.03 2.13 -10.79
C GLN A 64 -12.18 1.34 -10.14
N SER A 65 -13.25 1.15 -10.90
CA SER A 65 -14.43 0.44 -10.47
C SER A 65 -14.05 -1.00 -10.16
N ALA A 66 -14.38 -1.44 -8.94
CA ALA A 66 -14.10 -2.79 -8.50
C ALA A 66 -14.82 -3.77 -9.42
N ALA A 67 -14.06 -4.52 -10.22
CA ALA A 67 -14.62 -5.59 -11.01
C ALA A 67 -15.35 -6.58 -10.07
N PRO A 68 -16.59 -6.99 -10.36
CA PRO A 68 -17.27 -8.00 -9.56
C PRO A 68 -16.43 -9.28 -9.56
N GLU A 69 -16.47 -10.04 -8.46
CA GLU A 69 -15.78 -11.33 -8.40
C GLU A 69 -16.42 -12.31 -9.39
N ALA A 70 -15.85 -12.38 -10.58
CA ALA A 70 -16.09 -13.47 -11.51
C ALA A 70 -15.53 -14.75 -10.86
N SER A 71 -16.41 -15.59 -10.31
CA SER A 71 -16.04 -16.91 -9.80
C SER A 71 -15.46 -17.74 -10.95
N GLY A 72 -14.13 -17.94 -10.94
CA GLY A 72 -13.39 -18.53 -12.05
C GLY A 72 -12.49 -17.57 -12.83
N ASP A 73 -12.20 -16.35 -12.33
CA ASP A 73 -11.05 -15.58 -12.79
C ASP A 73 -9.75 -16.35 -12.44
N PRO A 74 -9.00 -16.86 -13.44
CA PRO A 74 -7.87 -17.76 -13.20
C PRO A 74 -6.75 -17.08 -12.40
N ARG A 75 -6.64 -15.75 -12.45
CA ARG A 75 -5.64 -14.97 -11.69
C ARG A 75 -5.89 -15.07 -10.20
N ILE A 76 -7.16 -15.08 -9.78
CA ILE A 76 -7.54 -15.25 -8.37
C ILE A 76 -7.23 -16.68 -7.92
N ASP A 77 -7.50 -17.68 -8.77
CA ASP A 77 -7.29 -19.08 -8.44
C ASP A 77 -5.80 -19.48 -8.40
N GLU A 78 -4.95 -18.87 -9.24
CA GLU A 78 -3.49 -18.94 -9.09
C GLU A 78 -3.01 -18.33 -7.76
N ILE A 79 -3.52 -17.15 -7.38
CA ILE A 79 -3.19 -16.50 -6.10
C ILE A 79 -3.70 -17.34 -4.92
N ARG A 80 -4.89 -17.95 -5.00
CA ARG A 80 -5.45 -18.87 -4.00
C ARG A 80 -4.58 -20.12 -3.84
N LYS A 81 -4.14 -20.71 -4.95
CA LYS A 81 -3.21 -21.85 -4.96
C LYS A 81 -1.89 -21.47 -4.28
N LYS A 82 -1.32 -20.31 -4.62
CA LYS A 82 -0.09 -19.82 -3.99
C LYS A 82 -0.23 -19.51 -2.51
N TYR A 83 -1.34 -18.91 -2.10
CA TYR A 83 -1.70 -18.74 -0.70
C TYR A 83 -1.77 -20.09 0.05
N ALA A 84 -2.39 -21.11 -0.54
CA ALA A 84 -2.47 -22.44 0.03
C ALA A 84 -1.09 -23.15 0.10
N GLU A 85 -0.26 -23.02 -0.93
CA GLU A 85 1.14 -23.50 -0.93
C GLU A 85 1.94 -22.89 0.23
N ILE A 86 1.88 -21.56 0.41
CA ILE A 86 2.60 -20.84 1.48
C ILE A 86 2.05 -21.20 2.87
N GLN A 87 0.73 -21.34 3.02
CA GLN A 87 0.09 -21.71 4.30
C GLN A 87 0.35 -23.16 4.71
N ALA A 88 0.65 -24.05 3.77
CA ALA A 88 0.99 -25.45 4.03
C ALA A 88 2.50 -25.69 4.30
N ASP A 89 3.36 -24.71 4.02
CA ASP A 89 4.82 -24.85 4.10
C ASP A 89 5.31 -24.82 5.55
N LYS A 90 5.54 -26.02 6.12
CA LYS A 90 6.09 -26.20 7.47
C LYS A 90 7.60 -25.91 7.56
N GLY A 91 8.25 -25.55 6.45
CA GLY A 91 9.68 -25.25 6.39
C GLY A 91 10.03 -23.77 6.56
N LEU A 92 9.05 -22.89 6.82
CA LEU A 92 9.29 -21.45 6.99
C LEU A 92 9.95 -21.15 8.33
N GLN A 93 11.09 -20.44 8.29
CA GLN A 93 11.76 -19.91 9.46
C GLN A 93 11.07 -18.63 9.93
N THR A 94 10.74 -18.55 11.21
CA THR A 94 10.06 -17.39 11.81
C THR A 94 11.06 -16.45 12.49
N SER A 95 10.99 -15.16 12.16
CA SER A 95 11.69 -14.08 12.89
C SER A 95 10.68 -13.02 13.34
N GLU A 96 10.84 -12.47 14.55
CA GLU A 96 9.94 -11.45 15.10
C GLU A 96 10.69 -10.15 15.41
N LEU A 97 10.04 -9.02 15.12
CA LEU A 97 10.52 -7.65 15.34
C LEU A 97 9.42 -6.87 16.04
N ARG A 98 9.77 -6.05 17.03
CA ARG A 98 8.82 -5.21 17.78
C ARG A 98 9.24 -3.75 17.76
N MET A 99 8.28 -2.84 17.70
CA MET A 99 8.49 -1.41 17.92
C MET A 99 7.43 -0.86 18.88
N ALA A 100 7.80 0.14 19.66
CA ALA A 100 6.88 0.98 20.42
C ALA A 100 6.88 2.40 19.85
N CYS A 101 5.72 3.05 19.85
CA CYS A 101 5.59 4.48 19.63
C CYS A 101 6.07 5.26 20.85
N LEU A 102 6.32 6.56 20.69
CA LEU A 102 6.65 7.43 21.82
C LEU A 102 5.37 7.68 22.66
N GLY A 103 5.53 8.16 23.89
CA GLY A 103 4.39 8.46 24.78
C GLY A 103 3.50 7.29 25.20
N GLY A 104 3.74 6.06 24.70
CA GLY A 104 2.81 4.94 24.84
C GLY A 104 1.67 4.92 23.80
N GLU A 105 1.74 5.74 22.75
CA GLU A 105 0.70 5.94 21.71
C GLU A 105 0.32 4.67 20.91
N GLY A 106 1.12 3.62 21.01
CA GLY A 106 0.89 2.34 20.36
C GLY A 106 2.15 1.47 20.27
N ARG A 107 2.01 0.29 19.68
CA ARG A 107 3.11 -0.59 19.31
C ARG A 107 2.79 -1.35 18.02
N ALA A 108 3.83 -1.86 17.36
CA ALA A 108 3.65 -2.79 16.26
C ALA A 108 4.53 -4.03 16.42
N GLU A 109 3.97 -5.18 16.04
CA GLU A 109 4.59 -6.51 16.10
C GLU A 109 4.67 -7.04 14.67
N VAL A 110 5.88 -7.26 14.15
CA VAL A 110 6.14 -7.79 12.81
C VAL A 110 6.71 -9.20 12.94
N GLN A 111 6.08 -10.17 12.29
CA GLN A 111 6.53 -11.56 12.21
C GLN A 111 6.76 -11.93 10.75
N LEU A 112 7.98 -12.32 10.40
CA LEU A 112 8.35 -12.74 9.04
C LEU A 112 8.52 -14.26 9.01
N HIS A 113 7.98 -14.88 7.97
CA HIS A 113 8.06 -16.31 7.70
C HIS A 113 8.83 -16.49 6.39
N GLN A 114 10.05 -17.02 6.49
CA GLN A 114 11.06 -16.95 5.44
C GLN A 114 11.54 -18.34 4.99
N LYS A 115 11.95 -18.47 3.73
CA LYS A 115 12.58 -19.67 3.17
C LYS A 115 13.76 -19.25 2.30
N ASN A 116 14.94 -19.83 2.55
CA ASN A 116 16.18 -19.52 1.84
C ASN A 116 16.51 -18.01 1.78
N GLY A 117 16.17 -17.24 2.82
CA GLY A 117 16.35 -15.78 2.89
C GLY A 117 15.28 -14.94 2.18
N ALA A 118 14.31 -15.56 1.49
CA ALA A 118 13.16 -14.87 0.92
C ALA A 118 11.97 -14.89 1.90
N VAL A 119 11.28 -13.75 2.06
CA VAL A 119 10.01 -13.69 2.80
C VAL A 119 8.89 -14.29 1.94
N SER A 120 8.18 -15.30 2.45
CA SER A 120 7.01 -15.90 1.79
C SER A 120 5.70 -15.45 2.42
N LYS A 121 5.69 -15.25 3.74
CA LYS A 121 4.58 -14.65 4.49
C LYS A 121 5.12 -13.64 5.50
N ALA A 122 4.38 -12.57 5.74
CA ALA A 122 4.60 -11.68 6.87
C ALA A 122 3.28 -11.33 7.56
N VAL A 123 3.35 -11.11 8.87
CA VAL A 123 2.24 -10.62 9.69
C VAL A 123 2.67 -9.32 10.36
N LEU A 124 1.83 -8.30 10.29
CA LEU A 124 1.97 -7.04 11.01
C LEU A 124 0.75 -6.87 11.91
N LYS A 125 0.95 -6.77 13.22
CA LYS A 125 -0.07 -6.23 14.14
C LYS A 125 0.24 -4.76 14.38
N ASP A 126 -0.75 -3.93 14.13
CA ASP A 126 -0.77 -2.48 14.32
C ASP A 126 -1.70 -2.19 15.52
N ILE A 127 -1.13 -1.83 16.67
CA ILE A 127 -1.83 -1.78 17.96
C ILE A 127 -1.74 -0.36 18.53
N ALA A 128 -2.76 0.45 18.27
CA ALA A 128 -2.87 1.81 18.80
C ALA A 128 -3.19 1.82 20.32
N ALA A 129 -2.87 2.91 21.01
CA ALA A 129 -3.19 3.06 22.43
C ALA A 129 -4.71 3.02 22.69
N GLY A 130 -5.15 2.14 23.61
CA GLY A 130 -6.56 1.99 23.97
C GLY A 130 -7.40 1.16 22.98
N ASP A 131 -6.81 0.73 21.87
CA ASP A 131 -7.42 -0.16 20.87
C ASP A 131 -6.65 -1.49 20.85
N ALA A 132 -7.25 -2.54 20.28
CA ALA A 132 -6.56 -3.77 19.92
C ALA A 132 -6.27 -3.86 18.39
N GLY A 133 -6.77 -2.91 17.60
CA GLY A 133 -6.12 -2.40 16.39
C GLY A 133 -6.40 -3.16 15.09
N SER A 134 -5.35 -3.57 14.38
CA SER A 134 -5.47 -4.26 13.09
C SER A 134 -4.35 -5.25 12.85
N THR A 135 -4.69 -6.43 12.34
CA THR A 135 -3.73 -7.40 11.82
C THR A 135 -3.71 -7.33 10.30
N TYR A 136 -2.52 -7.30 9.72
CA TYR A 136 -2.29 -7.43 8.28
C TYR A 136 -1.49 -8.72 8.04
N GLN A 137 -1.88 -9.50 7.03
CA GLN A 137 -1.16 -10.70 6.62
C GLN A 137 -0.80 -10.57 5.15
N PHE A 138 0.50 -10.51 4.85
CA PHE A 138 1.04 -10.32 3.50
C PHE A 138 1.64 -11.63 2.98
N TYR A 139 1.34 -11.99 1.74
CA TYR A 139 1.80 -13.21 1.09
C TYR A 139 2.55 -12.86 -0.18
N TYR A 140 3.74 -13.44 -0.35
CA TYR A 140 4.68 -13.09 -1.40
C TYR A 140 5.07 -14.32 -2.21
N ASP A 141 5.07 -14.19 -3.54
CA ASP A 141 5.69 -15.14 -4.46
C ASP A 141 6.84 -14.43 -5.18
N ASN A 142 8.00 -15.10 -5.28
CA ASN A 142 9.21 -14.55 -5.89
C ASN A 142 9.57 -13.11 -5.44
N GLY A 143 9.35 -12.80 -4.15
CA GLY A 143 9.64 -11.49 -3.57
C GLY A 143 8.62 -10.39 -3.90
N ARG A 144 7.47 -10.71 -4.49
CA ARG A 144 6.42 -9.75 -4.86
C ARG A 144 5.13 -10.07 -4.10
N LEU A 145 4.45 -9.03 -3.63
CA LEU A 145 3.14 -9.18 -2.98
C LEU A 145 2.13 -9.75 -3.99
N ILE A 146 1.49 -10.86 -3.65
CA ILE A 146 0.42 -11.48 -4.44
C ILE A 146 -0.94 -11.41 -3.74
N PHE A 147 -0.94 -11.39 -2.40
CA PHE A 147 -2.17 -11.36 -1.61
C PHE A 147 -1.94 -10.67 -0.27
N ALA A 148 -2.92 -9.88 0.17
CA ALA A 148 -2.95 -9.33 1.51
C ALA A 148 -4.34 -9.52 2.16
N LEU A 149 -4.33 -9.84 3.45
CA LEU A 149 -5.47 -9.73 4.36
C LEU A 149 -5.27 -8.51 5.26
N ASN A 150 -6.34 -7.79 5.57
CA ASN A 150 -6.42 -6.86 6.68
C ASN A 150 -7.62 -7.24 7.54
N ASP A 151 -7.34 -7.85 8.68
CA ASP A 151 -8.27 -8.21 9.73
C ASP A 151 -8.34 -7.01 10.70
N ALA A 152 -9.41 -6.22 10.63
CA ALA A 152 -9.67 -5.20 11.64
C ALA A 152 -10.13 -5.87 12.94
N PHE A 153 -9.70 -5.37 14.10
CA PHE A 153 -10.02 -5.97 15.38
C PHE A 153 -11.55 -6.04 15.62
N PRO A 154 -12.09 -7.08 16.28
CA PRO A 154 -13.51 -7.17 16.60
C PRO A 154 -14.05 -5.99 17.39
N PHE A 155 -15.06 -5.31 16.85
CA PHE A 155 -15.74 -4.17 17.49
C PHE A 155 -17.12 -4.56 18.03
N GLY A 156 -17.53 -3.96 19.16
CA GLY A 156 -18.86 -4.16 19.76
C GLY A 156 -18.87 -5.08 20.97
N GLU A 157 -20.07 -5.42 21.44
CA GLU A 157 -20.29 -6.21 22.66
C GLU A 157 -20.10 -7.72 22.40
N PRO A 158 -19.89 -8.56 23.44
CA PRO A 158 -19.67 -10.00 23.26
C PRO A 158 -20.80 -10.77 22.54
N ALA A 159 -22.04 -10.27 22.61
CA ALA A 159 -23.19 -10.84 21.91
C ALA A 159 -23.37 -10.32 20.47
N LYS A 160 -22.71 -9.22 20.11
CA LYS A 160 -22.83 -8.49 18.83
C LYS A 160 -21.47 -7.98 18.36
N THR A 161 -20.50 -8.89 18.37
CA THR A 161 -19.14 -8.63 17.90
C THR A 161 -19.14 -8.56 16.39
N ARG A 162 -18.52 -7.52 15.83
CA ARG A 162 -18.37 -7.29 14.39
C ARG A 162 -16.95 -7.61 13.95
N LEU A 163 -16.80 -8.51 12.97
CA LEU A 163 -15.52 -8.72 12.30
C LEU A 163 -15.56 -8.15 10.88
N LEU A 164 -14.46 -7.50 10.49
CA LEU A 164 -14.25 -6.96 9.15
C LEU A 164 -12.90 -7.42 8.61
N GLN A 165 -12.92 -8.19 7.53
CA GLN A 165 -11.72 -8.65 6.82
C GLN A 165 -11.71 -8.08 5.41
N ARG A 166 -10.73 -7.22 5.10
CA ARG A 166 -10.45 -6.82 3.71
C ARG A 166 -9.44 -7.79 3.08
N ARG A 167 -9.59 -8.04 1.79
CA ARG A 167 -8.77 -8.95 0.98
C ARG A 167 -8.31 -8.21 -0.28
N TYR A 168 -7.03 -8.29 -0.61
CA TYR A 168 -6.42 -7.59 -1.73
C TYR A 168 -5.62 -8.59 -2.56
N TYR A 169 -6.01 -8.78 -3.83
CA TYR A 169 -5.35 -9.70 -4.76
C TYR A 169 -4.52 -8.88 -5.76
N TYR A 170 -3.23 -9.19 -5.84
CA TYR A 170 -2.25 -8.47 -6.64
C TYR A 170 -1.75 -9.39 -7.77
N HIS A 171 -2.08 -9.06 -9.02
CA HIS A 171 -1.64 -9.81 -10.20
C HIS A 171 -0.89 -8.88 -11.16
N GLN A 172 0.18 -9.35 -11.80
CA GLN A 172 0.96 -8.52 -12.73
C GLN A 172 0.12 -8.11 -13.94
N GLY A 173 0.26 -6.85 -14.38
CA GLY A 173 -0.41 -6.35 -15.58
C GLY A 173 -1.94 -6.36 -15.47
N SER A 174 -2.49 -6.32 -14.25
CA SER A 174 -3.92 -6.31 -13.97
C SER A 174 -4.23 -5.28 -12.89
N PRO A 175 -5.44 -4.69 -12.86
CA PRO A 175 -5.91 -3.92 -11.71
C PRO A 175 -5.87 -4.77 -10.43
N ILE A 176 -5.64 -4.12 -9.29
CA ILE A 176 -5.77 -4.77 -7.98
C ILE A 176 -7.26 -5.12 -7.79
N LEU A 177 -7.55 -6.32 -7.30
CA LEU A 177 -8.92 -6.71 -6.94
C LEU A 177 -9.08 -6.65 -5.43
N CYS A 178 -10.03 -5.84 -4.96
CA CYS A 178 -10.29 -5.60 -3.55
C CYS A 178 -11.66 -6.17 -3.16
N MET A 179 -11.67 -6.96 -2.08
CA MET A 179 -12.87 -7.58 -1.53
C MET A 179 -12.96 -7.37 -0.02
N ARG A 180 -14.14 -7.61 0.52
CA ARG A 180 -14.45 -7.50 1.94
C ARG A 180 -15.32 -8.67 2.39
N LYS A 181 -15.10 -9.15 3.61
CA LYS A 181 -16.07 -9.91 4.38
C LYS A 181 -16.44 -9.12 5.63
N SER A 182 -17.72 -9.12 6.00
CA SER A 182 -18.26 -8.43 7.16
C SER A 182 -19.33 -9.30 7.83
N VAL A 183 -19.26 -9.46 9.15
CA VAL A 183 -20.25 -10.22 9.94
C VAL A 183 -20.48 -9.59 11.31
N GLU A 184 -21.65 -9.81 11.88
CA GLU A 184 -21.98 -9.53 13.29
C GLU A 184 -22.47 -10.83 13.96
N GLY A 185 -22.03 -11.09 15.19
CA GLY A 185 -22.51 -12.21 15.98
C GLY A 185 -21.78 -12.38 17.32
N PRO A 186 -22.05 -13.48 18.06
CA PRO A 186 -21.36 -13.78 19.31
C PRO A 186 -19.84 -13.97 19.12
N SER A 187 -19.02 -13.48 20.06
CA SER A 187 -17.55 -13.52 19.93
C SER A 187 -16.97 -14.94 19.76
N ASP A 188 -17.63 -15.97 20.31
CA ASP A 188 -17.24 -17.38 20.19
C ASP A 188 -17.53 -17.97 18.80
N LYS A 189 -18.30 -17.27 17.95
CA LYS A 189 -18.80 -17.75 16.65
C LYS A 189 -18.49 -16.81 15.49
N VAL A 190 -18.15 -15.55 15.75
CA VAL A 190 -17.97 -14.51 14.72
C VAL A 190 -16.88 -14.86 13.70
N GLU A 191 -15.80 -15.55 14.10
CA GLU A 191 -14.79 -16.06 13.16
C GLU A 191 -15.34 -17.17 12.24
N ALA A 192 -16.16 -18.08 12.76
CA ALA A 192 -16.80 -19.13 11.96
C ALA A 192 -17.81 -18.53 10.97
N LEU A 193 -18.55 -17.50 11.39
CA LEU A 193 -19.43 -16.72 10.50
C LEU A 193 -18.63 -15.99 9.41
N LEU A 194 -17.51 -15.34 9.76
CA LEU A 194 -16.64 -14.64 8.80
C LEU A 194 -16.07 -15.60 7.73
N ASN A 195 -15.71 -16.82 8.13
CA ASN A 195 -15.25 -17.85 7.19
C ASN A 195 -16.36 -18.24 6.19
N GLN A 196 -17.61 -18.37 6.65
CA GLN A 196 -18.76 -18.74 5.82
C GLN A 196 -19.36 -17.58 4.99
N ALA A 197 -19.16 -16.33 5.40
CA ALA A 197 -19.71 -15.14 4.72
C ALA A 197 -19.23 -15.02 3.25
N PRO A 198 -20.04 -14.45 2.34
CA PRO A 198 -19.59 -14.16 0.98
C PRO A 198 -18.49 -13.09 0.96
N ASN A 199 -17.78 -12.99 -0.16
CA ASN A 199 -16.97 -11.81 -0.46
C ASN A 199 -17.87 -10.73 -1.09
N GLU A 200 -17.68 -9.49 -0.69
CA GLU A 200 -18.24 -8.30 -1.34
C GLU A 200 -17.10 -7.61 -2.13
N PRO A 201 -17.27 -7.25 -3.42
CA PRO A 201 -16.31 -6.37 -4.10
C PRO A 201 -16.35 -4.97 -3.46
N VAL A 202 -15.18 -4.35 -3.27
CA VAL A 202 -15.06 -2.99 -2.70
C VAL A 202 -14.00 -2.19 -3.45
N ASP A 203 -14.03 -0.87 -3.32
CA ASP A 203 -13.02 0.00 -3.92
C ASP A 203 -11.60 -0.28 -3.38
N CYS A 204 -10.60 0.02 -4.19
CA CYS A 204 -9.20 -0.21 -3.85
C CYS A 204 -8.50 1.00 -3.22
N SER A 205 -9.21 2.00 -2.67
CA SER A 205 -8.58 3.20 -2.08
C SER A 205 -7.56 2.90 -0.96
N PHE A 206 -7.76 1.81 -0.22
CA PHE A 206 -6.85 1.36 0.84
C PHE A 206 -5.64 0.56 0.32
N ALA A 207 -5.69 0.02 -0.91
CA ALA A 207 -4.66 -0.87 -1.43
C ALA A 207 -3.24 -0.24 -1.48
N PRO A 208 -3.06 1.06 -1.82
CA PRO A 208 -1.74 1.72 -1.76
C PRO A 208 -1.17 1.84 -0.33
N LYS A 209 -2.01 1.94 0.71
CA LYS A 209 -1.54 1.87 2.11
C LYS A 209 -1.04 0.45 2.42
N VAL A 210 -1.82 -0.56 2.04
CA VAL A 210 -1.51 -1.98 2.30
C VAL A 210 -0.25 -2.42 1.57
N GLU A 211 -0.07 -2.04 0.31
CA GLU A 211 1.14 -2.32 -0.47
C GLU A 211 2.37 -1.59 0.10
N ARG A 212 2.23 -0.33 0.53
CA ARG A 212 3.31 0.38 1.23
C ARG A 212 3.71 -0.37 2.50
N LEU A 213 2.76 -0.74 3.36
CA LEU A 213 3.03 -1.49 4.59
C LEU A 213 3.72 -2.83 4.29
N ALA A 214 3.25 -3.57 3.29
CA ALA A 214 3.90 -4.80 2.82
C ALA A 214 5.37 -4.55 2.44
N SER A 215 5.64 -3.54 1.60
CA SER A 215 7.00 -3.22 1.13
C SER A 215 7.98 -2.77 2.23
N LEU A 216 7.46 -2.29 3.37
CA LEU A 216 8.26 -1.94 4.54
C LEU A 216 8.48 -3.15 5.45
N VAL A 217 7.41 -3.92 5.72
CA VAL A 217 7.45 -5.15 6.51
C VAL A 217 8.37 -6.20 5.87
N GLN A 218 8.34 -6.35 4.54
CA GLN A 218 9.19 -7.27 3.79
C GLN A 218 10.69 -7.01 3.96
N LYS A 219 11.10 -5.75 4.22
CA LYS A 219 12.50 -5.37 4.48
C LYS A 219 12.96 -5.72 5.91
N GLY A 220 12.06 -6.22 6.76
CA GLY A 220 12.34 -6.55 8.16
C GLY A 220 12.97 -5.38 8.90
N ALA A 221 14.11 -5.64 9.56
CA ALA A 221 14.83 -4.64 10.36
C ALA A 221 15.14 -3.36 9.57
N ALA A 222 15.51 -3.47 8.28
CA ALA A 222 15.82 -2.32 7.43
C ALA A 222 14.59 -1.49 7.01
N GLY A 223 13.37 -1.98 7.25
CA GLY A 223 12.12 -1.25 7.05
C GLY A 223 11.54 -0.61 8.32
N MET A 224 12.04 -0.97 9.51
CA MET A 224 11.40 -0.65 10.79
C MET A 224 11.29 0.86 11.06
N ASP A 225 12.32 1.66 10.75
CA ASP A 225 12.29 3.11 10.99
C ASP A 225 11.25 3.84 10.14
N GLU A 226 11.06 3.42 8.89
CA GLU A 226 10.04 3.99 8.02
C GLU A 226 8.65 3.46 8.37
N LEU A 227 8.53 2.16 8.68
CA LEU A 227 7.28 1.58 9.19
C LEU A 227 6.81 2.32 10.47
N LYS A 228 7.74 2.67 11.37
CA LYS A 228 7.45 3.46 12.57
C LYS A 228 6.89 4.85 12.24
N LYS A 229 7.37 5.51 11.19
CA LYS A 229 6.83 6.82 10.72
C LYS A 229 5.45 6.71 10.08
N GLN A 230 5.06 5.54 9.56
CA GLN A 230 3.75 5.32 8.94
C GLN A 230 2.68 4.87 9.96
N LEU A 231 3.08 4.28 11.10
CA LEU A 231 2.17 3.75 12.12
C LEU A 231 2.05 4.64 13.37
N CYS A 232 3.16 5.18 13.87
CA CYS A 232 3.12 6.05 15.04
C CYS A 232 2.68 7.47 14.66
N PRO A 233 1.85 8.14 15.48
CA PRO A 233 1.64 9.58 15.37
C PRO A 233 2.98 10.33 15.34
N GLN A 234 3.07 11.37 14.52
CA GLN A 234 4.11 12.38 14.74
C GLN A 234 3.60 13.36 15.78
N PRO A 235 4.41 13.73 16.80
CA PRO A 235 4.04 14.80 17.70
C PRO A 235 3.78 16.08 16.87
N PRO A 236 2.77 16.89 17.23
CA PRO A 236 2.48 18.11 16.50
C PRO A 236 3.74 18.99 16.47
N ARG A 237 4.17 19.38 15.25
CA ARG A 237 5.33 20.25 15.09
C ARG A 237 5.07 21.52 15.88
N GLN A 238 5.89 21.76 16.91
CA GLN A 238 5.84 23.00 17.67
C GLN A 238 6.27 24.14 16.74
N THR A 239 5.30 24.82 16.14
CA THR A 239 5.49 26.13 15.53
C THR A 239 5.81 27.09 16.67
N GLY A 240 7.10 27.35 16.89
CA GLY A 240 7.56 28.21 17.96
C GLY A 240 6.91 29.59 17.91
N ARG A 241 6.62 30.13 19.10
CA ARG A 241 6.38 31.55 19.34
C ARG A 241 7.64 32.14 19.98
#